data_AF-A0A1G0JLV0-F1
#
_entry.id   AF-A0A1G0JLV0-F1
#
_cell.length_a   1.000
_cell.length_b   1.000
_cell.length_c   1.000
_cell.angle_alpha   90.00
_cell.angle_beta   90.00
_cell.angle_gamma   90.00
#
_symmetry.space_group_name_H-M   'P 1'
#
loop_
_entity.id
_entity.type
_entity.pdbx_description
1 polymer ?
#
loop_
_entity_poly.entity_id
_entity_poly.type
_entity_poly.pdbx_seq_one_letter_code
_entity_poly.pdbx_strand_id
1 'polypeptide(L)'
;MNIEPKIIKTEAEYRTYLSEVEQLATHDPVPGTPEGDRLELLAKLVEDYEVERFKFAKPDPIEAIRFRMEEQGLRQKDLAPILGGKNRVSEVLSGKRPLTLAMVRALNEVMKIPAELLIREPEHLEIPYGTRTGDHRRRPRTARR
;
A
#
# COMPACT_ATOMS: atom_id res chain seq x y z
N MET A 1 21.56 -19.51 -7.14
CA MET A 1 20.95 -20.39 -8.17
C MET A 1 21.08 -19.66 -9.48
N ASN A 2 21.41 -20.34 -10.58
CA ASN A 2 21.61 -19.65 -11.87
C ASN A 2 20.30 -19.66 -12.67
N ILE A 3 19.44 -18.67 -12.42
CA ILE A 3 18.14 -18.55 -13.10
C ILE A 3 18.34 -17.87 -14.45
N GLU A 4 17.64 -18.36 -15.47
CA GLU A 4 17.65 -17.75 -16.81
C GLU A 4 16.73 -16.54 -16.82
N PRO A 5 17.22 -15.34 -17.19
CA PRO A 5 16.41 -14.11 -17.20
C PRO A 5 15.29 -14.17 -18.24
N LYS A 6 14.06 -13.93 -17.79
CA LYS A 6 12.87 -13.81 -18.64
C LYS A 6 11.91 -12.78 -18.06
N ILE A 7 10.99 -12.30 -18.88
CA ILE A 7 9.92 -11.39 -18.42
C ILE A 7 9.14 -12.04 -17.27
N ILE A 8 9.05 -11.32 -16.16
CA ILE A 8 8.36 -11.72 -14.94
C ILE A 8 6.85 -11.64 -15.19
N LYS A 9 6.12 -12.73 -14.93
CA LYS A 9 4.66 -12.80 -15.12
C LYS A 9 3.91 -13.15 -13.85
N THR A 10 4.60 -13.67 -12.85
CA THR A 10 4.02 -14.17 -11.61
C THR A 10 4.74 -13.63 -10.38
N GLU A 11 4.02 -13.56 -9.25
CA GLU A 11 4.58 -13.16 -7.95
C GLU A 11 5.74 -14.06 -7.49
N ALA A 12 5.68 -15.37 -7.82
CA ALA A 12 6.73 -16.31 -7.46
C ALA A 12 8.05 -16.03 -8.22
N GLU A 13 7.94 -15.72 -9.52
CA GLU A 13 9.08 -15.29 -10.33
C GLU A 13 9.64 -13.96 -9.80
N TYR A 14 8.77 -12.99 -9.52
CA TYR A 14 9.14 -11.70 -8.93
C TYR A 14 9.97 -11.88 -7.65
N ARG A 15 9.48 -12.64 -6.67
CA ARG A 15 10.20 -12.89 -5.41
C ARG A 15 11.54 -13.57 -5.61
N THR A 16 11.61 -14.47 -6.58
CA THR A 16 12.85 -15.18 -6.89
C THR A 16 13.90 -14.21 -7.45
N TYR A 17 13.48 -13.36 -8.39
CA TYR A 17 14.35 -12.37 -9.03
C TYR A 17 14.78 -11.29 -8.02
N LEU A 18 13.86 -10.80 -7.20
CA LEU A 18 14.14 -9.85 -6.12
C LEU A 18 15.19 -10.41 -5.16
N SER A 19 15.03 -11.66 -4.72
CA SER A 19 16.00 -12.30 -3.83
C SER A 19 17.39 -12.44 -4.45
N GLU A 20 17.47 -12.67 -5.76
CA GLU A 20 18.75 -12.74 -6.46
C GLU A 20 19.40 -11.37 -6.63
N VAL A 21 18.61 -10.33 -6.93
CA VAL A 21 19.05 -8.93 -6.96
C VAL A 21 19.63 -8.52 -5.61
N GLU A 22 18.94 -8.79 -4.51
CA GLU A 22 19.41 -8.48 -3.15
C GLU A 22 20.74 -9.17 -2.82
N GLN A 23 20.88 -10.44 -3.22
CA GLN A 23 22.11 -11.20 -3.03
C GLN A 23 23.27 -10.61 -3.85
N LEU A 24 23.05 -10.34 -5.15
CA LEU A 24 24.06 -9.77 -6.03
C LEU A 24 24.47 -8.36 -5.57
N ALA A 25 23.52 -7.53 -5.17
CA ALA A 25 23.77 -6.18 -4.68
C ALA A 25 24.63 -6.16 -3.40
N THR A 26 24.53 -7.20 -2.56
CA THR A 26 25.38 -7.34 -1.35
C THR A 26 26.87 -7.48 -1.71
N HIS A 27 27.18 -7.95 -2.91
CA HIS A 27 28.54 -8.12 -3.41
C HIS A 27 29.09 -6.91 -4.17
N ASP A 28 28.26 -5.89 -4.42
CA ASP A 28 28.60 -4.66 -5.16
C ASP A 28 29.42 -4.93 -6.44
N PRO A 29 28.87 -5.73 -7.39
CA PRO A 29 29.61 -6.14 -8.57
C PRO A 29 29.89 -4.95 -9.49
N VAL A 30 31.09 -4.93 -10.07
CA VAL A 30 31.51 -3.84 -10.96
C VAL A 30 30.67 -3.87 -12.25
N PRO A 31 30.13 -2.73 -12.72
CA PRO A 31 29.42 -2.65 -14.00
C PRO A 31 30.26 -3.18 -15.18
N GLY A 32 29.64 -3.88 -16.13
CA GLY A 32 30.34 -4.49 -17.26
C GLY A 32 31.03 -5.83 -16.95
N THR A 33 30.91 -6.33 -15.71
CA THR A 33 31.25 -7.71 -15.37
C THR A 33 30.04 -8.62 -15.56
N PRO A 34 30.20 -9.95 -15.72
CA PRO A 34 29.07 -10.86 -15.84
C PRO A 34 28.06 -10.74 -14.68
N GLU A 35 28.55 -10.54 -13.46
CA GLU A 35 27.72 -10.34 -12.27
C GLU A 35 27.05 -8.97 -12.26
N GLY A 36 27.75 -7.92 -12.71
CA GLY A 36 27.20 -6.56 -12.82
C GLY A 36 26.10 -6.47 -13.87
N ASP A 37 26.35 -7.00 -15.07
CA ASP A 37 25.38 -7.04 -16.18
C ASP A 37 24.15 -7.87 -15.80
N ARG A 38 24.34 -8.94 -15.03
CA ARG A 38 23.25 -9.76 -14.50
C ARG A 38 22.43 -9.00 -13.46
N LEU A 39 23.09 -8.31 -12.53
CA LEU A 39 22.40 -7.49 -11.53
C LEU A 39 21.56 -6.41 -12.23
N GLU A 40 22.14 -5.71 -13.21
CA GLU A 40 21.44 -4.68 -13.99
C GLU A 40 20.20 -5.26 -14.70
N LEU A 41 20.36 -6.39 -15.39
CA LEU A 41 19.25 -7.03 -16.10
C LEU A 41 18.13 -7.49 -15.16
N LEU A 42 18.46 -8.16 -14.06
CA LEU A 42 17.47 -8.65 -13.10
C LEU A 42 16.76 -7.49 -12.39
N ALA A 43 17.50 -6.45 -12.00
CA ALA A 43 16.93 -5.24 -11.42
C ALA A 43 15.94 -4.59 -12.39
N LYS A 44 16.27 -4.53 -13.69
CA LYS A 44 15.37 -3.96 -14.70
C LYS A 44 14.08 -4.77 -14.86
N LEU A 45 14.17 -6.10 -14.84
CA LEU A 45 12.99 -6.98 -14.92
C LEU A 45 12.08 -6.86 -13.69
N VAL A 46 12.67 -6.69 -12.50
CA VAL A 46 11.95 -6.42 -11.25
C VAL A 46 11.23 -5.08 -11.35
N GLU A 47 11.95 -4.01 -11.72
CA GLU A 47 11.39 -2.67 -11.91
C GLU A 47 10.22 -2.69 -12.91
N ASP A 48 10.38 -3.33 -14.07
CA ASP A 48 9.32 -3.39 -15.09
C ASP A 48 8.06 -4.10 -14.56
N TYR A 49 8.22 -5.20 -13.79
CA TYR A 49 7.10 -5.89 -13.15
C TYR A 49 6.42 -5.01 -12.09
N GLU A 50 7.22 -4.33 -11.28
CA GLU A 50 6.73 -3.41 -10.24
C GLU A 50 6.01 -2.21 -10.86
N VAL A 51 6.54 -1.62 -11.92
CA VAL A 51 5.91 -0.49 -12.61
C VAL A 51 4.57 -0.94 -13.18
N GLU A 52 4.46 -2.07 -13.86
CA GLU A 52 3.15 -2.55 -14.36
C GLU A 52 2.15 -2.86 -13.22
N ARG A 53 2.62 -3.40 -12.10
CA ARG A 53 1.76 -3.85 -11.00
C ARG A 53 1.45 -2.79 -9.94
N PHE A 54 2.35 -1.83 -9.76
CA PHE A 54 2.32 -0.75 -8.78
C PHE A 54 2.30 0.64 -9.44
N LYS A 55 2.00 0.74 -10.74
CA LYS A 55 1.74 2.00 -11.50
C LYS A 55 0.77 2.97 -10.80
N PHE A 56 0.04 2.50 -9.79
CA PHE A 56 -0.90 3.26 -8.97
C PHE A 56 -0.65 3.17 -7.47
N ALA A 57 0.55 2.80 -7.00
CA ALA A 57 0.89 2.89 -5.58
C ALA A 57 0.97 4.38 -5.19
N LYS A 58 -0.21 5.01 -5.00
CA LYS A 58 -0.32 6.31 -4.37
C LYS A 58 0.45 6.21 -3.05
N PRO A 59 1.29 7.22 -2.73
CA PRO A 59 2.11 7.20 -1.52
C PRO A 59 1.25 6.82 -0.33
N ASP A 60 1.76 5.94 0.53
CA ASP A 60 0.99 5.48 1.68
C ASP A 60 0.68 6.68 2.59
N PRO A 61 -0.60 7.02 2.81
CA PRO A 61 -0.97 8.11 3.71
C PRO A 61 -0.35 7.99 5.09
N ILE A 62 -0.17 6.76 5.58
CA ILE A 62 0.44 6.48 6.88
C ILE A 62 1.92 6.83 6.85
N GLU A 63 2.64 6.46 5.79
CA GLU A 63 4.05 6.81 5.64
C GLU A 63 4.24 8.31 5.48
N ALA A 64 3.37 9.00 4.75
CA ALA A 64 3.38 10.46 4.66
C ALA A 64 3.19 11.13 6.04
N ILE A 65 2.30 10.57 6.88
CA ILE A 65 2.10 11.03 8.26
C ILE A 65 3.36 10.77 9.10
N ARG A 66 3.95 9.56 9.03
CA ARG A 66 5.16 9.20 9.79
C ARG A 66 6.34 10.07 9.42
N PHE A 67 6.55 10.30 8.13
CA PHE A 67 7.59 11.18 7.63
C PHE A 67 7.43 12.60 8.20
N ARG A 68 6.21 13.17 8.17
CA ARG A 68 5.97 14.47 8.80
C ARG A 68 6.08 14.49 10.31
N MET A 69 5.79 13.37 10.98
CA MET A 69 6.06 13.26 12.40
C MET A 69 7.56 13.36 12.69
N GLU A 70 8.38 12.67 11.91
CA GLU A 70 9.84 12.70 12.06
C GLU A 70 10.41 14.10 11.78
N GLU A 71 10.06 14.71 10.65
CA GLU A 71 10.51 16.06 10.27
C GLU A 71 10.17 17.12 11.33
N GLN A 72 9.01 16.97 12.00
CA GLN A 72 8.53 17.93 13.00
C GLN A 72 8.84 17.50 14.45
N GLY A 73 9.51 16.36 14.66
CA GLY A 73 9.80 15.82 16.00
C GLY A 73 8.54 15.44 16.81
N LEU A 74 7.43 15.13 16.14
CA LEU A 74 6.15 14.78 16.75
C LEU A 74 6.11 13.30 17.17
N ARG A 75 5.48 13.03 18.30
CA ARG A 75 5.19 11.66 18.77
C ARG A 75 3.72 11.34 18.52
N GLN A 76 3.36 10.05 18.54
CA GLN A 76 1.98 9.62 18.32
C GLN A 76 0.97 10.30 19.27
N LYS A 77 1.37 10.56 20.52
CA LYS A 77 0.53 11.26 21.49
C LYS A 77 0.14 12.68 21.05
N ASP A 78 0.99 13.33 20.24
CA ASP A 78 0.82 14.71 19.79
C ASP A 78 -0.17 14.78 18.62
N LEU A 79 -0.47 13.66 17.96
CA LEU A 79 -1.51 13.55 16.92
C LEU A 79 -2.91 13.34 17.51
N ALA A 80 -3.04 13.09 18.82
CA ALA A 80 -4.33 12.83 19.44
C ALA A 80 -5.35 13.98 19.25
N PRO A 81 -4.97 15.28 19.34
CA PRO A 81 -5.88 16.39 19.04
C PRO A 81 -6.33 16.42 17.57
N ILE A 82 -5.46 15.98 16.65
CA ILE A 82 -5.70 16.00 15.20
C ILE A 82 -6.63 14.86 14.78
N LEU A 83 -6.39 13.65 15.31
CA LEU A 83 -7.11 12.43 14.93
C LEU A 83 -8.27 12.09 15.88
N GLY A 84 -8.44 12.84 16.96
CA GLY A 84 -9.55 12.69 17.92
C GLY A 84 -9.34 11.56 18.94
N GLY A 85 -8.12 11.40 19.43
CA GLY A 85 -7.77 10.58 20.59
C GLY A 85 -6.67 9.54 20.32
N LYS A 86 -5.97 9.13 21.39
CA LYS A 86 -4.82 8.19 21.32
C LYS A 86 -5.16 6.85 20.66
N ASN A 87 -6.32 6.28 20.99
CA ASN A 87 -6.77 5.02 20.38
C ASN A 87 -6.88 5.15 18.86
N ARG A 88 -7.41 6.28 18.39
CA ARG A 88 -7.60 6.51 16.96
C ARG A 88 -6.29 6.74 16.23
N VAL A 89 -5.35 7.44 16.86
CA VAL A 89 -3.99 7.57 16.31
C VAL A 89 -3.37 6.19 16.07
N SER A 90 -3.42 5.31 17.08
CA SER A 90 -2.85 3.96 16.95
C SER A 90 -3.54 3.14 15.85
N GLU A 91 -4.87 3.17 15.79
CA GLU A 91 -5.64 2.49 14.74
C GLU A 91 -5.33 3.00 13.33
N VAL A 92 -5.17 4.33 13.16
CA VAL A 92 -4.83 4.94 11.87
C VAL A 92 -3.40 4.59 11.47
N LEU A 93 -2.42 4.78 12.37
CA LEU A 93 -1.01 4.50 12.07
C LEU A 93 -0.74 3.01 11.85
N SER A 94 -1.57 2.12 12.38
CA SER A 94 -1.50 0.67 12.11
C SER A 94 -2.34 0.22 10.91
N GLY A 95 -3.01 1.13 10.21
CA GLY A 95 -3.85 0.81 9.05
C GLY A 95 -5.17 0.11 9.39
N LYS A 96 -5.49 -0.11 10.67
CA LYS A 96 -6.76 -0.72 11.11
C LYS A 96 -7.96 0.17 10.85
N ARG A 97 -7.75 1.49 10.79
CA ARG A 97 -8.80 2.48 10.50
C ARG A 97 -8.38 3.38 9.34
N PRO A 98 -9.22 3.55 8.31
CA PRO A 98 -8.94 4.50 7.24
C PRO A 98 -9.07 5.95 7.74
N LEU A 99 -8.35 6.86 7.08
CA LEU A 99 -8.51 8.30 7.31
C LEU A 99 -9.90 8.75 6.87
N THR A 100 -10.55 9.58 7.70
CA THR A 100 -11.78 10.28 7.29
C THR A 100 -11.42 11.60 6.62
N LEU A 101 -12.33 12.15 5.83
CA LEU A 101 -12.13 13.46 5.18
C LEU A 101 -11.83 14.58 6.20
N ALA A 102 -12.43 14.51 7.40
CA ALA A 102 -12.13 15.45 8.47
C ALA A 102 -10.68 15.32 8.98
N MET A 103 -10.17 14.09 9.12
CA MET A 103 -8.77 13.85 9.48
C MET A 103 -7.82 14.32 8.38
N VAL A 104 -8.15 14.07 7.11
CA VAL A 104 -7.34 14.52 5.97
C VAL A 104 -7.19 16.03 5.98
N ARG A 105 -8.29 16.77 6.18
CA ARG A 105 -8.27 18.24 6.30
C ARG A 105 -7.43 18.69 7.50
N ALA A 106 -7.62 18.09 8.67
CA ALA A 106 -6.87 18.44 9.87
C ALA A 106 -5.36 18.18 9.72
N LEU A 107 -4.98 17.05 9.13
CA LEU A 107 -3.58 16.71 8.84
C LEU A 107 -2.96 17.67 7.81
N ASN A 108 -3.71 18.06 6.78
CA ASN A 108 -3.26 19.06 5.82
C ASN A 108 -3.07 20.43 6.49
N GLU A 109 -4.02 20.88 7.31
CA GLU A 109 -3.97 22.18 7.97
C GLU A 109 -2.84 22.27 9.00
N VAL A 110 -2.71 21.26 9.86
CA VAL A 110 -1.79 21.25 11.01
C VAL A 110 -0.39 20.76 10.62
N MET A 111 -0.31 19.62 9.93
CA MET A 111 0.98 19.00 9.59
C MET A 111 1.49 19.38 8.20
N LYS A 112 0.73 20.17 7.42
CA LYS A 112 1.06 20.61 6.06
C LYS A 112 1.33 19.46 5.09
N ILE A 113 0.68 18.32 5.30
CA ILE A 113 0.76 17.17 4.38
C ILE A 113 -0.18 17.46 3.19
N PRO A 114 0.29 17.48 1.93
CA PRO A 114 -0.58 17.64 0.77
C PRO A 114 -1.72 16.61 0.79
N ALA A 115 -2.95 17.09 0.56
CA ALA A 115 -4.15 16.24 0.67
C ALA A 115 -4.11 15.06 -0.32
N GLU A 116 -3.48 15.23 -1.48
CA GLU A 116 -3.28 14.18 -2.49
C GLU A 116 -2.50 12.97 -1.95
N LEU A 117 -1.58 13.18 -1.00
CA LEU A 117 -0.82 12.09 -0.36
C LEU A 117 -1.63 11.37 0.72
N LEU A 118 -2.73 11.97 1.18
CA LEU A 118 -3.58 11.42 2.23
C LEU A 118 -4.83 10.72 1.71
N ILE A 119 -5.15 10.90 0.42
CA ILE A 119 -6.33 10.35 -0.21
C ILE A 119 -5.93 9.10 -1.01
N ARG A 120 -6.29 7.93 -0.46
CA ARG A 120 -6.37 6.71 -1.26
C ARG A 120 -7.75 6.64 -1.91
N GLU A 121 -7.79 6.27 -3.18
CA GLU A 121 -9.01 5.65 -3.69
C GLU A 121 -9.15 4.32 -2.92
N PRO A 122 -10.36 3.95 -2.47
CA PRO A 122 -10.56 2.60 -1.97
C PRO A 122 -10.06 1.68 -3.08
N GLU A 123 -9.04 0.87 -2.79
CA GLU A 123 -8.63 -0.20 -3.69
C GLU A 123 -9.94 -0.88 -4.06
N HIS A 124 -10.27 -0.86 -5.36
CA HIS A 124 -11.34 -1.69 -5.86
C HIS A 124 -10.90 -3.11 -5.52
N LEU A 125 -11.30 -3.60 -4.34
CA LEU A 125 -11.50 -5.00 -4.12
C LEU A 125 -12.42 -5.38 -5.26
N GLU A 126 -11.87 -6.01 -6.30
CA GLU A 126 -12.68 -6.76 -7.23
C GLU A 126 -13.43 -7.76 -6.36
N ILE A 127 -14.62 -7.39 -5.92
CA ILE A 127 -15.56 -8.34 -5.35
C ILE A 127 -16.07 -9.05 -6.61
N PRO A 128 -15.67 -10.31 -6.89
CA PRO A 128 -16.32 -11.04 -7.95
C PRO A 128 -17.79 -11.14 -7.56
N TYR A 129 -18.66 -10.42 -8.28
CA TYR A 129 -20.10 -10.55 -8.11
C TYR A 129 -20.46 -12.00 -8.42
N GLY A 130 -20.77 -12.78 -7.37
CA GLY A 130 -21.01 -14.21 -7.50
C GLY A 130 -21.61 -14.86 -6.26
N THR A 131 -22.93 -14.72 -6.11
CA THR A 131 -23.85 -15.56 -5.31
C THR A 131 -23.87 -15.40 -3.79
N ARG A 132 -25.04 -14.97 -3.26
CA ARG A 132 -25.96 -15.84 -2.51
C ARG A 132 -27.28 -15.12 -2.18
N THR A 133 -28.32 -15.58 -2.86
CA THR A 133 -29.62 -16.00 -2.33
C THR A 133 -29.93 -15.65 -0.86
N GLY A 134 -31.05 -14.95 -0.65
CA GLY A 134 -31.65 -14.70 0.65
C GLY A 134 -33.14 -14.35 0.55
N ASP A 135 -33.94 -15.38 0.23
CA ASP A 135 -35.35 -15.54 0.57
C ASP A 135 -35.88 -14.58 1.67
N HIS A 136 -36.70 -13.61 1.27
CA HIS A 136 -37.66 -12.96 2.16
C HIS A 136 -39.05 -13.51 1.89
N ARG A 137 -39.33 -14.63 2.57
CA ARG A 137 -40.66 -15.14 2.88
C ARG A 137 -41.62 -14.00 3.18
N ARG A 138 -42.54 -13.73 2.25
CA ARG A 138 -43.73 -12.91 2.52
C ARG A 138 -44.67 -13.74 3.40
N ARG A 139 -44.73 -13.43 4.69
CA ARG A 139 -45.84 -13.87 5.56
C ARG A 139 -47.08 -12.99 5.30
N PRO A 140 -48.29 -13.55 5.41
CA PRO A 140 -49.52 -12.89 4.98
C PRO A 140 -49.95 -11.80 5.95
N ARG A 141 -50.41 -10.64 5.43
CA ARG A 141 -51.13 -9.64 6.23
C ARG A 141 -52.59 -10.07 6.32
N THR A 142 -52.98 -10.54 7.51
CA THR A 142 -54.37 -10.65 7.92
C THR A 142 -55.02 -9.26 8.07
N ALA A 143 -56.33 -9.28 7.93
CA ALA A 143 -57.24 -8.16 7.67
C ALA A 143 -57.35 -7.11 8.78
N ARG A 144 -57.71 -5.89 8.38
CA ARG A 144 -58.59 -4.97 9.13
C ARG A 144 -59.09 -3.82 8.24
N ARG A 145 -60.23 -4.00 7.59
CA ARG A 145 -61.45 -3.19 7.78
C ARG A 145 -62.58 -3.73 6.92
#